data_AF-A0A920GLK6-F1
#
_entry.id   AF-A0A920GLK6-F1
#
_cell.length_a   1.000
_cell.length_b   1.000
_cell.length_c   1.000
_cell.angle_alpha   90.00
_cell.angle_beta   90.00
_cell.angle_gamma   90.00
#
_symmetry.space_group_name_H-M   'P 1'
#
loop_
_entity.id
_entity.type
_entity.pdbx_description
1 polymer ?
#
loop_
_entity_poly.entity_id
_entity_poly.type
_entity_poly.pdbx_seq_one_letter_code
_entity_poly.pdbx_strand_id
1 'polypeptide(L)'
;MAAMQGPGFHSFLTTAANDRMLIDGLLNGIDFGVSTFDRYPKLAALLRSLPDERPEAYEDYHDRPYLTRGDADWTFRWSITREPAELIAHVVETDRPYTEILTADYTMVNAITDLAYRSDAGFSHDYADDSGFYDRRDFRVFEPGYNDGHIPHDEEFEVSDEQGIVSFSEYHEWPHAGVLSTQAWLARYPSTDTNRNRARARWTYFHFLGIDIEKSAARTMDPVALSDTNNPTLNNRSCTVCHERLDPVAGAYQNLATLATIWINMAATTPCQSRTNVQNALEAIGTTLDIKRVILGIEICANRASRERPRQAIQTVCNGWAEKL
;
A
#
# COMPACT_ATOMS: atom_id res chain seq x y z
N MET A 1 -11.82 28.43 -18.18
CA MET A 1 -11.05 27.54 -17.30
C MET A 1 -11.92 26.36 -16.85
N ALA A 2 -12.37 25.52 -17.79
CA ALA A 2 -13.22 24.35 -17.50
C ALA A 2 -12.52 23.02 -17.83
N ALA A 3 -11.18 23.04 -18.01
CA ALA A 3 -10.40 21.89 -18.46
C ALA A 3 -9.79 21.05 -17.32
N MET A 4 -9.85 21.54 -16.07
CA MET A 4 -9.22 20.90 -14.90
C MET A 4 -10.27 20.33 -13.92
N GLN A 5 -11.43 19.91 -14.42
CA GLN A 5 -12.51 19.33 -13.63
C GLN A 5 -13.30 18.30 -14.47
N GLY A 6 -13.99 17.40 -13.78
CA GLY A 6 -14.91 16.43 -14.38
C GLY A 6 -14.25 15.18 -14.98
N PRO A 7 -15.04 14.28 -15.58
CA PRO A 7 -14.58 12.93 -15.94
C PRO A 7 -13.39 12.89 -16.91
N GLY A 8 -13.30 13.85 -17.83
CA GLY A 8 -12.19 13.94 -18.78
C GLY A 8 -10.87 14.31 -18.10
N PHE A 9 -10.91 15.21 -17.12
CA PHE A 9 -9.72 15.59 -16.34
C PHE A 9 -9.28 14.46 -15.41
N HIS A 10 -10.24 13.82 -14.73
CA HIS A 10 -10.00 12.64 -13.91
C HIS A 10 -9.31 11.52 -14.71
N SER A 11 -9.84 11.21 -15.90
CA SER A 11 -9.24 10.21 -16.79
C SER A 11 -7.82 10.60 -17.23
N PHE A 12 -7.56 11.88 -17.48
CA PHE A 12 -6.23 12.37 -17.81
C PHE A 12 -5.25 12.14 -16.66
N LEU A 13 -5.64 12.48 -15.42
CA LEU A 13 -4.79 12.31 -14.23
C LEU A 13 -4.47 10.83 -13.97
N THR A 14 -5.50 9.98 -13.95
CA THR A 14 -5.33 8.55 -13.65
C THR A 14 -4.52 7.83 -14.74
N THR A 15 -4.71 8.19 -16.01
CA THR A 15 -3.93 7.65 -17.13
C THR A 15 -2.49 8.13 -17.08
N ALA A 16 -2.24 9.42 -16.86
CA ALA A 16 -0.88 9.96 -16.74
C ALA A 16 -0.11 9.36 -15.54
N ALA A 17 -0.80 9.16 -14.41
CA ALA A 17 -0.25 8.48 -13.25
C ALA A 17 0.15 7.03 -13.58
N ASN A 18 -0.72 6.30 -14.29
CA ASN A 18 -0.43 4.95 -14.74
C ASN A 18 0.69 4.89 -15.80
N ASP A 19 0.74 5.81 -16.76
CA ASP A 19 1.84 5.87 -17.74
C ASP A 19 3.20 6.04 -17.06
N ARG A 20 3.21 6.69 -15.89
CA ARG A 20 4.41 6.85 -15.07
C ARG A 20 4.72 5.62 -14.21
N MET A 21 3.74 5.05 -13.52
CA MET A 21 3.95 3.97 -12.52
C MET A 21 3.77 2.55 -13.09
N LEU A 22 3.18 2.42 -14.29
CA LEU A 22 2.94 1.17 -15.00
C LEU A 22 2.15 0.14 -14.18
N ILE A 23 1.16 0.59 -13.39
CA ILE A 23 0.37 -0.24 -12.47
C ILE A 23 -0.64 -1.13 -13.20
N ASP A 24 -1.19 -0.69 -14.33
CA ASP A 24 -2.09 -1.51 -15.17
C ASP A 24 -1.40 -2.78 -15.73
N GLY A 25 -0.06 -2.84 -15.70
CA GLY A 25 0.68 -4.06 -16.03
C GLY A 25 0.34 -5.25 -15.11
N LEU A 26 -0.08 -4.97 -13.86
CA LEU A 26 -0.56 -5.96 -12.89
C LEU A 26 -1.83 -6.68 -13.34
N LEU A 27 -2.61 -6.05 -14.23
CA LEU A 27 -3.81 -6.66 -14.81
C LEU A 27 -3.53 -7.34 -16.16
N ASN A 28 -2.33 -7.18 -16.72
CA ASN A 28 -2.00 -7.52 -18.11
C ASN A 28 -0.68 -8.30 -18.22
N GLY A 29 -0.51 -9.34 -17.40
CA GLY A 29 0.56 -10.33 -17.56
C GLY A 29 1.78 -10.18 -16.65
N ILE A 30 1.81 -9.18 -15.75
CA ILE A 30 2.69 -9.22 -14.57
C ILE A 30 1.98 -10.03 -13.49
N ASP A 31 2.69 -10.95 -12.83
CA ASP A 31 2.12 -11.73 -11.73
C ASP A 31 1.64 -10.82 -10.60
N PHE A 32 0.33 -10.79 -10.38
CA PHE A 32 -0.31 -10.01 -9.34
C PHE A 32 -0.58 -10.89 -8.13
N GLY A 33 0.48 -11.17 -7.39
CA GLY A 33 0.48 -12.06 -6.23
C GLY A 33 -0.24 -11.53 -4.98
N VAL A 34 -1.25 -10.67 -5.12
CA VAL A 34 -2.09 -10.28 -3.97
C VAL A 34 -3.04 -11.43 -3.68
N SER A 35 -2.99 -11.94 -2.45
CA SER A 35 -3.91 -12.98 -2.02
C SER A 35 -5.25 -12.38 -1.61
N THR A 36 -6.30 -12.83 -2.28
CA THR A 36 -7.68 -12.33 -2.11
C THR A 36 -8.50 -13.17 -1.15
N PHE A 37 -8.09 -14.43 -0.90
CA PHE A 37 -8.87 -15.39 -0.11
C PHE A 37 -8.42 -15.57 1.34
N ASP A 38 -7.17 -15.24 1.66
CA ASP A 38 -6.58 -15.60 2.97
C ASP A 38 -6.05 -14.40 3.76
N ARG A 39 -6.21 -13.16 3.24
CA ARG A 39 -5.80 -11.92 3.93
C ARG A 39 -6.95 -11.00 4.30
N TYR A 40 -8.12 -11.17 3.69
CA TYR A 40 -9.27 -10.29 3.88
C TYR A 40 -10.52 -11.13 4.20
N PRO A 41 -10.82 -11.42 5.47
CA PRO A 41 -11.93 -12.31 5.83
C PRO A 41 -13.29 -11.91 5.29
N LYS A 42 -13.59 -10.61 5.23
CA LYS A 42 -14.86 -10.10 4.67
C LYS A 42 -14.96 -10.33 3.16
N LEU A 43 -13.86 -10.14 2.43
CA LEU A 43 -13.79 -10.46 1.01
C LEU A 43 -13.89 -11.97 0.78
N ALA A 44 -13.16 -12.77 1.55
CA ALA A 44 -13.19 -14.23 1.46
C ALA A 44 -14.61 -14.78 1.68
N ALA A 45 -15.33 -14.25 2.66
CA ALA A 45 -16.73 -14.61 2.91
C ALA A 45 -17.64 -14.26 1.71
N LEU A 46 -17.48 -13.06 1.13
CA LEU A 46 -18.21 -12.66 -0.09
C LEU A 46 -17.92 -13.63 -1.25
N LEU A 47 -16.65 -13.86 -1.56
CA LEU A 47 -16.23 -14.71 -2.68
C LEU A 47 -16.78 -16.14 -2.55
N ARG A 48 -16.86 -16.67 -1.32
CA ARG A 48 -17.46 -17.98 -1.05
C ARG A 48 -18.97 -18.01 -1.25
N SER A 49 -19.66 -16.90 -1.00
CA SER A 49 -21.13 -16.81 -1.17
C SER A 49 -21.57 -16.72 -2.63
N LEU A 50 -20.67 -16.33 -3.54
CA LEU A 50 -20.95 -16.15 -4.95
C LEU A 50 -20.78 -17.45 -5.75
N PRO A 51 -21.59 -17.66 -6.80
CA PRO A 51 -21.44 -18.81 -7.69
C PRO A 51 -20.18 -18.68 -8.56
N ASP A 52 -19.58 -19.81 -8.90
CA ASP A 52 -18.40 -19.85 -9.77
C ASP A 52 -18.73 -19.48 -11.22
N GLU A 53 -19.91 -19.89 -11.69
CA GLU A 53 -20.40 -19.62 -13.04
C GLU A 53 -21.79 -19.00 -12.99
N ARG A 54 -22.14 -18.32 -14.08
CA ARG A 54 -23.50 -17.82 -14.27
C ARG A 54 -24.48 -19.00 -14.34
N PRO A 55 -25.64 -18.93 -13.67
CA PRO A 55 -26.69 -19.94 -13.80
C PRO A 55 -27.21 -20.08 -15.24
N GLU A 56 -27.51 -21.31 -15.67
CA GLU A 56 -28.06 -21.64 -17.00
C GLU A 56 -29.33 -20.84 -17.32
N ALA A 57 -30.18 -20.57 -16.32
CA ALA A 57 -31.39 -19.75 -16.46
C ALA A 57 -31.12 -18.31 -16.96
N TYR A 58 -29.87 -17.84 -16.86
CA TYR A 58 -29.42 -16.52 -17.29
C TYR A 58 -28.40 -16.57 -18.42
N GLU A 59 -28.17 -17.73 -19.04
CA GLU A 59 -27.14 -17.91 -20.07
C GLU A 59 -27.33 -16.92 -21.23
N ASP A 60 -28.57 -16.73 -21.70
CA ASP A 60 -28.90 -15.83 -22.82
C ASP A 60 -28.69 -14.33 -22.54
N TYR A 61 -28.49 -13.91 -21.28
CA TYR A 61 -28.35 -12.50 -20.90
C TYR A 61 -26.90 -12.01 -21.01
N HIS A 62 -26.25 -12.25 -22.15
CA HIS A 62 -24.82 -11.96 -22.35
C HIS A 62 -24.45 -10.48 -22.22
N ASP A 63 -25.40 -9.56 -22.40
CA ASP A 63 -25.22 -8.11 -22.32
C ASP A 63 -25.21 -7.57 -20.88
N ARG A 64 -25.71 -8.34 -19.91
CA ARG A 64 -25.78 -7.95 -18.50
C ARG A 64 -24.68 -8.65 -17.70
N PRO A 65 -23.80 -7.91 -16.99
CA PRO A 65 -22.83 -8.50 -16.07
C PRO A 65 -23.51 -9.25 -14.93
N TYR A 66 -23.04 -10.46 -14.64
CA TYR A 66 -23.51 -11.30 -13.53
C TYR A 66 -22.38 -11.41 -12.51
N LEU A 67 -22.65 -11.23 -11.23
CA LEU A 67 -21.60 -11.21 -10.21
C LEU A 67 -21.23 -12.64 -9.80
N THR A 68 -20.26 -13.22 -10.52
CA THR A 68 -19.64 -14.50 -10.12
C THR A 68 -18.53 -14.28 -9.10
N ARG A 69 -18.04 -15.37 -8.48
CA ARG A 69 -16.82 -15.36 -7.67
C ARG A 69 -15.64 -14.77 -8.46
N GLY A 70 -15.51 -15.13 -9.74
CA GLY A 70 -14.46 -14.62 -10.63
C GLY A 70 -14.61 -13.13 -10.91
N ASP A 71 -15.84 -12.64 -11.15
CA ASP A 71 -16.10 -11.21 -11.34
C ASP A 71 -15.75 -10.39 -10.09
N ALA A 72 -16.12 -10.87 -8.90
CA ALA A 72 -15.79 -10.19 -7.64
C ALA A 72 -14.29 -10.20 -7.35
N ASP A 73 -13.59 -11.31 -7.53
CA ASP A 73 -12.13 -11.39 -7.38
C ASP A 73 -11.42 -10.45 -8.35
N TRP A 74 -11.83 -10.45 -9.62
CA TRP A 74 -11.28 -9.56 -10.64
C TRP A 74 -11.56 -8.08 -10.30
N THR A 75 -12.78 -7.77 -9.84
CA THR A 75 -13.15 -6.41 -9.45
C THR A 75 -12.30 -5.93 -8.28
N PHE A 76 -12.07 -6.76 -7.26
CA PHE A 76 -11.17 -6.43 -6.16
C PHE A 76 -9.75 -6.16 -6.68
N ARG A 77 -9.18 -7.07 -7.50
CA ARG A 77 -7.84 -6.90 -8.09
C ARG A 77 -7.71 -5.63 -8.93
N TRP A 78 -8.72 -5.32 -9.73
CA TRP A 78 -8.78 -4.09 -10.50
C TRP A 78 -8.77 -2.86 -9.58
N SER A 79 -9.59 -2.89 -8.53
CA SER A 79 -9.75 -1.78 -7.57
C SER A 79 -8.44 -1.46 -6.86
N ILE A 80 -7.77 -2.48 -6.32
CA ILE A 80 -6.50 -2.30 -5.63
C ILE A 80 -5.39 -1.81 -6.56
N THR A 81 -5.46 -2.16 -7.85
CA THR A 81 -4.53 -1.67 -8.88
C THR A 81 -4.70 -0.17 -9.10
N ARG A 82 -5.91 0.36 -8.95
CA ARG A 82 -6.26 1.76 -9.24
C ARG A 82 -5.93 2.72 -8.10
N GLU A 83 -5.89 2.25 -6.86
CA GLU A 83 -5.68 3.11 -5.66
C GLU A 83 -4.57 4.17 -5.81
N PRO A 84 -3.37 3.87 -6.37
CA PRO A 84 -2.32 4.88 -6.49
C PRO A 84 -2.69 6.03 -7.44
N ALA A 85 -3.33 5.69 -8.56
CA ALA A 85 -3.74 6.67 -9.56
C ALA A 85 -4.93 7.50 -9.05
N GLU A 86 -5.88 6.83 -8.37
CA GLU A 86 -7.03 7.48 -7.73
C GLU A 86 -6.57 8.42 -6.60
N LEU A 87 -5.54 8.07 -5.83
CA LEU A 87 -4.99 8.95 -4.79
C LEU A 87 -4.40 10.22 -5.40
N ILE A 88 -3.62 10.08 -6.48
CA ILE A 88 -3.06 11.23 -7.21
C ILE A 88 -4.19 12.10 -7.76
N ALA A 89 -5.22 11.48 -8.35
CA ALA A 89 -6.38 12.19 -8.86
C ALA A 89 -7.10 12.96 -7.74
N HIS A 90 -7.40 12.30 -6.62
CA HIS A 90 -8.03 12.90 -5.45
C HIS A 90 -7.25 14.12 -4.94
N VAL A 91 -5.94 13.99 -4.75
CA VAL A 91 -5.08 15.09 -4.27
C VAL A 91 -5.13 16.30 -5.21
N VAL A 92 -5.06 16.07 -6.52
CA VAL A 92 -5.08 17.15 -7.52
C VAL A 92 -6.46 17.77 -7.67
N GLU A 93 -7.52 16.96 -7.74
CA GLU A 93 -8.89 17.41 -7.97
C GLU A 93 -9.47 18.17 -6.77
N THR A 94 -8.95 17.91 -5.57
CA THR A 94 -9.35 18.60 -4.33
C THR A 94 -8.40 19.72 -3.91
N ASP A 95 -7.43 20.09 -4.77
CA ASP A 95 -6.43 21.15 -4.54
C ASP A 95 -5.64 20.96 -3.22
N ARG A 96 -5.29 19.71 -2.93
CA ARG A 96 -4.48 19.33 -1.76
C ARG A 96 -2.98 19.49 -2.05
N PRO A 97 -2.13 19.64 -1.01
CA PRO A 97 -0.69 19.66 -1.19
C PRO A 97 -0.21 18.41 -1.92
N TYR A 98 0.52 18.56 -3.02
CA TYR A 98 0.95 17.42 -3.83
C TYR A 98 1.87 16.43 -3.08
N THR A 99 2.49 16.86 -1.98
CA THR A 99 3.23 15.96 -1.07
C THR A 99 2.35 14.86 -0.47
N GLU A 100 1.04 15.08 -0.39
CA GLU A 100 0.07 14.14 0.16
C GLU A 100 0.04 12.81 -0.60
N ILE A 101 0.42 12.77 -1.88
CA ILE A 101 0.53 11.50 -2.62
C ILE A 101 1.53 10.52 -1.98
N LEU A 102 2.46 11.01 -1.14
CA LEU A 102 3.45 10.20 -0.42
C LEU A 102 3.26 10.22 1.11
N THR A 103 2.41 11.10 1.62
CA THR A 103 2.23 11.30 3.06
C THR A 103 0.80 11.06 3.54
N ALA A 104 -0.13 10.75 2.65
CA ALA A 104 -1.49 10.38 3.01
C ALA A 104 -1.46 9.19 3.98
N ASP A 105 -2.20 9.34 5.08
CA ASP A 105 -2.44 8.29 6.07
C ASP A 105 -3.67 7.44 5.74
N TYR A 106 -4.10 7.48 4.47
CA TYR A 106 -5.23 6.78 3.89
C TYR A 106 -4.86 6.26 2.49
N THR A 107 -5.69 5.35 1.96
CA THR A 107 -5.70 4.93 0.55
C THR A 107 -7.04 5.30 -0.07
N MET A 108 -7.19 5.10 -1.39
CA MET A 108 -8.48 5.27 -2.06
C MET A 108 -9.19 3.93 -2.11
N VAL A 109 -10.42 3.88 -1.60
CA VAL A 109 -11.25 2.69 -1.60
C VAL A 109 -12.50 2.91 -2.44
N ASN A 110 -12.98 1.86 -3.08
CA ASN A 110 -14.28 1.78 -3.72
C ASN A 110 -15.15 0.75 -3.00
N ALA A 111 -16.37 0.49 -3.51
CA ALA A 111 -17.33 -0.38 -2.83
C ALA A 111 -16.77 -1.77 -2.42
N ILE A 112 -16.01 -2.46 -3.28
CA ILE A 112 -15.48 -3.79 -2.96
C ILE A 112 -14.27 -3.74 -2.03
N THR A 113 -13.39 -2.74 -2.19
CA THR A 113 -12.23 -2.58 -1.31
C THR A 113 -12.67 -2.06 0.05
N ASP A 114 -13.71 -1.24 0.16
CA ASP A 114 -14.31 -0.82 1.43
C ASP A 114 -14.73 -2.01 2.30
N LEU A 115 -15.42 -3.00 1.71
CA LEU A 115 -15.75 -4.26 2.39
C LEU A 115 -14.50 -5.03 2.81
N ALA A 116 -13.55 -5.21 1.88
CA ALA A 116 -12.35 -6.01 2.12
C ALA A 116 -11.47 -5.39 3.21
N TYR A 117 -11.28 -4.07 3.14
CA TYR A 117 -10.43 -3.26 3.99
C TYR A 117 -11.10 -2.84 5.29
N ARG A 118 -12.41 -3.10 5.43
CA ARG A 118 -13.21 -2.64 6.56
C ARG A 118 -13.05 -1.12 6.77
N SER A 119 -13.04 -0.38 5.67
CA SER A 119 -12.70 1.04 5.67
C SER A 119 -13.81 1.92 6.25
N ASP A 120 -15.07 1.44 6.28
CA ASP A 120 -16.25 2.21 6.70
C ASP A 120 -16.38 3.54 5.93
N ALA A 121 -16.05 3.52 4.64
CA ALA A 121 -16.12 4.67 3.73
C ALA A 121 -17.56 4.97 3.26
N GLY A 122 -18.56 4.23 3.75
CA GLY A 122 -19.97 4.49 3.51
C GLY A 122 -20.52 3.92 2.20
N PHE A 123 -19.84 2.94 1.60
CA PHE A 123 -20.35 2.25 0.41
C PHE A 123 -21.39 1.18 0.78
N SER A 124 -22.30 0.92 -0.16
CA SER A 124 -23.15 -0.27 -0.09
C SER A 124 -22.31 -1.52 -0.35
N HIS A 125 -22.57 -2.58 0.40
CA HIS A 125 -22.01 -3.92 0.15
C HIS A 125 -23.02 -4.86 -0.53
N ASP A 126 -24.18 -4.33 -0.92
CA ASP A 126 -25.17 -5.01 -1.76
C ASP A 126 -24.83 -4.74 -3.23
N TYR A 127 -24.04 -5.63 -3.82
CA TYR A 127 -23.46 -5.42 -5.15
C TYR A 127 -24.33 -5.86 -6.32
N ALA A 128 -25.31 -6.74 -6.10
CA ALA A 128 -26.12 -7.33 -7.16
C ALA A 128 -27.60 -7.33 -6.79
N ASP A 129 -28.46 -7.33 -7.82
CA ASP A 129 -29.90 -7.53 -7.64
C ASP A 129 -30.22 -8.96 -7.17
N ASP A 130 -31.49 -9.22 -6.82
CA ASP A 130 -31.96 -10.55 -6.40
C ASP A 130 -31.69 -11.66 -7.44
N SER A 131 -31.45 -11.28 -8.69
CA SER A 131 -31.12 -12.21 -9.77
C SER A 131 -29.62 -12.40 -9.96
N GLY A 132 -28.75 -11.65 -9.26
CA GLY A 132 -27.30 -11.73 -9.32
C GLY A 132 -26.65 -10.82 -10.38
N PHE A 133 -27.41 -9.93 -11.03
CA PHE A 133 -26.84 -8.96 -11.97
C PHE A 133 -26.35 -7.70 -11.24
N TYR A 134 -25.26 -7.13 -11.73
CA TYR A 134 -24.62 -5.95 -11.11
C TYR A 134 -24.24 -4.88 -12.14
N ASP A 135 -24.01 -3.66 -11.66
CA ASP A 135 -23.47 -2.57 -12.46
C ASP A 135 -21.98 -2.35 -12.16
N ARG A 136 -21.14 -2.54 -13.17
CA ARG A 136 -19.69 -2.31 -13.07
C ARG A 136 -19.32 -0.87 -12.74
N ARG A 137 -20.23 0.09 -12.97
CA ARG A 137 -20.00 1.51 -12.68
C ARG A 137 -19.95 1.79 -11.19
N ASP A 138 -20.61 0.97 -10.37
CA ASP A 138 -20.66 1.15 -8.92
C ASP A 138 -19.28 0.99 -8.26
N PHE A 139 -18.40 0.22 -8.90
CA PHE A 139 -17.01 0.04 -8.47
C PHE A 139 -16.05 1.12 -9.00
N ARG A 140 -16.51 2.10 -9.77
CA ARG A 140 -15.64 3.14 -10.35
C ARG A 140 -15.56 4.41 -9.50
N VAL A 141 -16.27 4.45 -8.38
CA VAL A 141 -16.25 5.56 -7.43
C VAL A 141 -15.24 5.23 -6.34
N PHE A 142 -14.30 6.14 -6.11
CA PHE A 142 -13.26 6.01 -5.09
C PHE A 142 -13.37 7.15 -4.08
N GLU A 143 -13.26 6.80 -2.80
CA GLU A 143 -13.26 7.73 -1.67
C GLU A 143 -12.06 7.42 -0.76
N PRO A 144 -11.56 8.41 0.01
CA PRO A 144 -10.53 8.16 1.02
C PRO A 144 -10.96 7.13 2.06
N GLY A 145 -10.07 6.19 2.39
CA GLY A 145 -10.36 5.09 3.30
C GLY A 145 -9.12 4.45 3.93
N TYR A 146 -9.35 3.54 4.87
CA TYR A 146 -8.31 2.83 5.63
C TYR A 146 -8.37 1.33 5.36
N ASN A 147 -7.20 0.68 5.37
CA ASN A 147 -7.09 -0.77 5.34
C ASN A 147 -6.87 -1.32 6.76
N ASP A 148 -7.98 -1.69 7.40
CA ASP A 148 -8.08 -2.31 8.72
C ASP A 148 -8.63 -3.76 8.62
N GLY A 149 -8.65 -4.30 7.39
CA GLY A 149 -9.21 -5.60 7.04
C GLY A 149 -8.17 -6.68 6.82
N HIS A 150 -6.89 -6.31 6.76
CA HIS A 150 -5.79 -7.22 6.51
C HIS A 150 -5.47 -8.07 7.76
N ILE A 151 -5.25 -9.37 7.57
CA ILE A 151 -4.85 -10.32 8.64
C ILE A 151 -3.47 -10.96 8.37
N PRO A 152 -2.73 -11.36 9.41
CA PRO A 152 -1.45 -12.05 9.24
C PRO A 152 -1.63 -13.52 8.85
N HIS A 153 -0.54 -14.14 8.40
CA HIS A 153 -0.41 -15.61 8.35
C HIS A 153 0.60 -15.98 9.43
N ASP A 154 0.12 -16.06 10.67
CA ASP A 154 0.90 -16.45 11.83
C ASP A 154 0.49 -17.85 12.32
N GLU A 155 0.98 -18.27 13.49
CA GLU A 155 0.69 -19.58 14.07
C GLU A 155 -0.80 -19.78 14.40
N GLU A 156 -1.57 -18.69 14.51
CA GLU A 156 -3.01 -18.72 14.78
C GLU A 156 -3.85 -18.69 13.50
N PHE A 157 -3.23 -18.50 12.33
CA PHE A 157 -3.95 -18.49 11.06
C PHE A 157 -4.32 -19.92 10.63
N GLU A 158 -5.62 -20.19 10.56
CA GLU A 158 -6.18 -21.46 10.07
C GLU A 158 -7.20 -21.21 8.97
N VAL A 159 -7.09 -21.98 7.88
CA VAL A 159 -8.03 -21.97 6.76
C VAL A 159 -8.51 -23.39 6.46
N SER A 160 -9.80 -23.53 6.18
CA SER A 160 -10.47 -24.77 5.83
C SER A 160 -11.22 -24.61 4.52
N ASP A 161 -11.21 -25.63 3.66
CA ASP A 161 -11.94 -25.62 2.40
C ASP A 161 -13.46 -25.44 2.62
N GLU A 162 -14.00 -26.01 3.71
CA GLU A 162 -15.44 -25.98 4.02
C GLU A 162 -15.87 -24.68 4.72
N GLN A 163 -15.03 -24.12 5.58
CA GLN A 163 -15.39 -22.98 6.43
C GLN A 163 -14.75 -21.65 5.98
N GLY A 164 -13.75 -21.69 5.10
CA GLY A 164 -12.92 -20.53 4.79
C GLY A 164 -11.92 -20.27 5.91
N ILE A 165 -11.69 -19.00 6.24
CA ILE A 165 -10.81 -18.59 7.34
C ILE A 165 -11.48 -18.97 8.67
N VAL A 166 -10.85 -19.87 9.42
CA VAL A 166 -11.36 -20.45 10.67
C VAL A 166 -10.90 -19.63 11.87
N SER A 167 -9.61 -19.32 11.93
CA SER A 167 -9.00 -18.54 13.02
C SER A 167 -7.85 -17.67 12.51
N PHE A 168 -7.59 -16.59 13.22
CA PHE A 168 -6.47 -15.66 13.05
C PHE A 168 -6.35 -14.82 14.33
N SER A 169 -5.15 -14.28 14.59
CA SER A 169 -4.85 -13.53 15.82
C SER A 169 -5.62 -12.22 15.93
N GLU A 170 -5.39 -11.28 15.01
CA GLU A 170 -6.06 -9.99 14.96
C GLU A 170 -6.04 -9.37 13.57
N TYR A 171 -6.84 -8.31 13.41
CA TYR A 171 -6.78 -7.43 12.25
C TYR A 171 -5.62 -6.44 12.41
N HIS A 172 -4.90 -6.20 11.32
CA HIS A 172 -3.82 -5.22 11.28
C HIS A 172 -4.25 -3.93 10.59
N GLU A 173 -3.95 -2.81 11.25
CA GLU A 173 -3.95 -1.49 10.62
C GLU A 173 -2.79 -1.42 9.62
N TRP A 174 -3.13 -1.19 8.36
CA TRP A 174 -2.14 -1.03 7.31
C TRP A 174 -1.38 0.29 7.47
N PRO A 175 -0.04 0.30 7.46
CA PRO A 175 0.74 1.52 7.64
C PRO A 175 0.73 2.36 6.36
N HIS A 176 -0.26 3.25 6.24
CA HIS A 176 -0.41 4.13 5.08
C HIS A 176 0.71 5.17 4.98
N ALA A 177 1.21 5.34 3.76
CA ALA A 177 2.23 6.29 3.32
C ALA A 177 1.95 6.67 1.84
N GLY A 178 0.70 7.07 1.58
CA GLY A 178 0.17 7.33 0.25
C GLY A 178 0.47 6.22 -0.75
N VAL A 179 0.94 6.58 -1.95
CA VAL A 179 1.28 5.64 -3.03
C VAL A 179 2.25 4.56 -2.56
N LEU A 180 3.21 4.89 -1.68
CA LEU A 180 4.31 4.00 -1.32
C LEU A 180 3.86 2.78 -0.51
N SER A 181 2.71 2.85 0.15
CA SER A 181 2.14 1.73 0.92
C SER A 181 0.99 1.02 0.20
N THR A 182 0.54 1.49 -0.96
CA THR A 182 -0.56 0.85 -1.70
C THR A 182 -0.20 -0.57 -2.14
N GLN A 183 -1.18 -1.47 -2.19
CA GLN A 183 -0.92 -2.85 -2.59
C GLN A 183 -0.38 -2.95 -4.01
N ALA A 184 -0.88 -2.11 -4.92
CA ALA A 184 -0.38 -2.01 -6.28
C ALA A 184 1.08 -1.60 -6.36
N TRP A 185 1.52 -0.59 -5.59
CA TRP A 185 2.91 -0.16 -5.59
C TRP A 185 3.85 -1.27 -5.11
N LEU A 186 3.47 -1.96 -4.02
CA LEU A 186 4.27 -3.03 -3.44
C LEU A 186 4.37 -4.24 -4.38
N ALA A 187 3.29 -4.57 -5.08
CA ALA A 187 3.26 -5.66 -6.07
C ALA A 187 4.01 -5.29 -7.35
N ARG A 188 3.86 -4.06 -7.85
CA ARG A 188 4.51 -3.59 -9.08
C ARG A 188 6.02 -3.50 -8.95
N TYR A 189 6.49 -3.12 -7.76
CA TYR A 189 7.89 -2.96 -7.42
C TYR A 189 8.25 -3.91 -6.26
N PRO A 190 8.36 -5.22 -6.56
CA PRO A 190 8.57 -6.24 -5.54
C PRO A 190 9.98 -6.19 -4.97
N SER A 191 10.16 -6.92 -3.87
CA SER A 191 11.41 -7.07 -3.15
C SER A 191 11.76 -8.54 -2.96
N THR A 192 13.01 -8.84 -2.63
CA THR A 192 13.49 -10.18 -2.26
C THR A 192 14.35 -10.05 -1.01
N ASP A 193 14.58 -11.16 -0.30
CA ASP A 193 15.41 -11.17 0.92
C ASP A 193 16.84 -10.67 0.68
N THR A 194 17.34 -10.85 -0.54
CA THR A 194 18.65 -10.36 -0.98
C THR A 194 18.61 -8.89 -1.43
N ASN A 195 17.49 -8.41 -1.97
CA ASN A 195 17.31 -7.05 -2.47
C ASN A 195 16.92 -6.07 -1.32
N ARG A 196 16.26 -6.55 -0.26
CA ARG A 196 15.86 -5.78 0.94
C ARG A 196 15.31 -4.39 0.61
N ASN A 197 14.38 -4.34 -0.35
CA ASN A 197 13.67 -3.15 -0.82
C ASN A 197 14.52 -2.12 -1.58
N ARG A 198 15.77 -2.40 -1.93
CA ARG A 198 16.61 -1.46 -2.71
C ARG A 198 16.04 -1.17 -4.09
N ALA A 199 15.46 -2.15 -4.78
CA ALA A 199 14.75 -1.88 -6.04
C ALA A 199 13.53 -0.96 -5.85
N ARG A 200 12.76 -1.14 -4.78
CA ARG A 200 11.60 -0.28 -4.47
C ARG A 200 12.04 1.15 -4.12
N ALA A 201 13.13 1.28 -3.36
CA ALA A 201 13.76 2.56 -3.08
C ALA A 201 14.26 3.25 -4.36
N ARG A 202 14.91 2.52 -5.28
CA ARG A 202 15.29 3.02 -6.60
C ARG A 202 14.10 3.60 -7.37
N TRP A 203 12.98 2.88 -7.41
CA TRP A 203 11.77 3.36 -8.10
C TRP A 203 11.16 4.57 -7.40
N THR A 204 11.22 4.64 -6.07
CA THR A 204 10.80 5.82 -5.30
C THR A 204 11.61 7.06 -5.72
N TYR A 205 12.95 6.95 -5.76
CA TYR A 205 13.83 8.02 -6.25
C TYR A 205 13.50 8.43 -7.68
N PHE A 206 13.28 7.46 -8.57
CA PHE A 206 13.05 7.73 -9.98
C PHE A 206 11.69 8.40 -10.23
N HIS A 207 10.62 7.90 -9.61
CA HIS A 207 9.26 8.39 -9.88
C HIS A 207 8.97 9.72 -9.20
N PHE A 208 9.43 9.92 -7.95
CA PHE A 208 9.02 11.08 -7.14
C PHE A 208 10.11 12.13 -6.93
N LEU A 209 11.38 11.74 -6.98
CA LEU A 209 12.51 12.67 -6.82
C LEU A 209 13.21 12.98 -8.15
N GLY A 210 12.85 12.28 -9.23
CA GLY A 210 13.46 12.46 -10.56
C GLY A 210 14.93 12.04 -10.62
N ILE A 211 15.38 11.22 -9.68
CA ILE A 211 16.79 10.79 -9.57
C ILE A 211 16.92 9.34 -10.02
N ASP A 212 17.75 9.11 -11.03
CA ASP A 212 18.18 7.77 -11.41
C ASP A 212 19.41 7.36 -10.58
N ILE A 213 19.17 6.69 -9.44
CA ILE A 213 20.21 6.28 -8.49
C ILE A 213 21.22 5.28 -9.11
N GLU A 214 20.85 4.59 -10.20
CA GLU A 214 21.80 3.71 -10.89
C GLU A 214 22.76 4.49 -11.79
N LYS A 215 22.44 5.75 -12.10
CA LYS A 215 23.30 6.67 -12.85
C LYS A 215 23.99 7.70 -11.95
N SER A 216 23.79 7.67 -10.64
CA SER A 216 24.36 8.66 -9.72
C SER A 216 25.87 8.47 -9.48
N ALA A 217 26.43 7.31 -9.84
CA ALA A 217 27.86 7.03 -9.75
C ALA A 217 28.27 5.99 -10.80
N ALA A 218 29.55 6.01 -11.22
CA ALA A 218 30.11 4.97 -12.05
C ALA A 218 30.31 3.69 -11.23
N ARG A 219 29.92 2.54 -11.79
CA ARG A 219 30.24 1.24 -11.17
C ARG A 219 31.75 0.99 -11.27
N THR A 220 32.35 0.56 -10.17
CA THR A 220 33.77 0.20 -10.17
C THR A 220 34.01 -1.04 -11.05
N MET A 221 35.11 -1.03 -11.80
CA MET A 221 35.63 -2.18 -12.56
C MET A 221 36.92 -2.72 -11.93
N ASP A 222 37.30 -2.22 -10.75
CA ASP A 222 38.47 -2.68 -10.02
C ASP A 222 38.21 -4.08 -9.40
N PRO A 223 38.96 -5.12 -9.81
CA PRO A 223 38.79 -6.47 -9.29
C PRO A 223 38.96 -6.56 -7.78
N VAL A 224 39.83 -5.72 -7.18
CA VAL A 224 40.06 -5.72 -5.74
C VAL A 224 38.82 -5.24 -5.01
N ALA A 225 38.23 -4.12 -5.46
CA ALA A 225 37.00 -3.58 -4.89
C ALA A 225 35.81 -4.55 -5.05
N LEU A 226 35.73 -5.27 -6.18
CA LEU A 226 34.67 -6.24 -6.45
C LEU A 226 34.81 -7.56 -5.68
N SER A 227 36.01 -7.88 -5.22
CA SER A 227 36.30 -9.09 -4.42
C SER A 227 36.12 -8.89 -2.91
N ASP A 228 35.75 -7.69 -2.46
CA ASP A 228 35.57 -7.36 -1.06
C ASP A 228 34.34 -8.06 -0.44
N THR A 229 34.58 -8.89 0.57
CA THR A 229 33.55 -9.65 1.29
C THR A 229 33.16 -9.02 2.62
N ASN A 230 33.82 -7.94 3.05
CA ASN A 230 33.59 -7.29 4.34
C ASN A 230 32.45 -6.28 4.27
N ASN A 231 31.23 -6.75 4.01
CA ASN A 231 30.02 -5.93 3.87
C ASN A 231 30.28 -4.69 2.97
N PRO A 232 30.57 -4.91 1.68
CA PRO A 232 31.07 -3.87 0.79
C PRO A 232 30.11 -2.70 0.65
N THR A 233 28.79 -2.93 0.75
CA THR A 233 27.77 -1.87 0.68
C THR A 233 27.86 -0.87 1.84
N LEU A 234 28.48 -1.25 2.96
CA LEU A 234 28.70 -0.38 4.13
C LEU A 234 30.14 0.12 4.25
N ASN A 235 31.13 -0.71 3.90
CA ASN A 235 32.54 -0.43 4.21
C ASN A 235 33.38 -0.03 2.98
N ASN A 236 32.95 -0.39 1.78
CA ASN A 236 33.72 -0.15 0.55
C ASN A 236 33.25 1.14 -0.12
N ARG A 237 34.14 2.14 -0.22
CA ARG A 237 33.83 3.44 -0.84
C ARG A 237 33.29 3.34 -2.28
N SER A 238 33.62 2.27 -3.00
CA SER A 238 33.12 2.03 -4.35
C SER A 238 31.62 1.68 -4.38
N CYS A 239 31.08 1.19 -3.26
CA CYS A 239 29.68 0.78 -3.12
C CYS A 239 28.88 1.77 -2.25
N THR A 240 29.49 2.31 -1.18
CA THR A 240 28.79 3.24 -0.27
C THR A 240 28.29 4.51 -0.97
N VAL A 241 28.96 4.93 -2.06
CA VAL A 241 28.57 6.08 -2.90
C VAL A 241 27.09 6.08 -3.34
N CYS A 242 26.50 4.91 -3.56
CA CYS A 242 25.06 4.78 -3.81
C CYS A 242 24.30 4.28 -2.58
N HIS A 243 24.89 3.35 -1.82
CA HIS A 243 24.21 2.69 -0.70
C HIS A 243 23.90 3.62 0.48
N GLU A 244 24.74 4.62 0.77
CA GLU A 244 24.49 5.62 1.82
C GLU A 244 23.17 6.39 1.60
N ARG A 245 22.75 6.55 0.34
CA ARG A 245 21.50 7.23 -0.02
C ARG A 245 20.34 6.26 -0.26
N LEU A 246 20.64 5.09 -0.81
CA LEU A 246 19.63 4.11 -1.19
C LEU A 246 19.10 3.32 0.02
N ASP A 247 20.00 2.89 0.90
CA ASP A 247 19.67 1.96 1.98
C ASP A 247 18.72 2.55 3.04
N PRO A 248 18.78 3.85 3.41
CA PRO A 248 17.78 4.44 4.32
C PRO A 248 16.36 4.38 3.77
N VAL A 249 16.17 4.67 2.48
CA VAL A 249 14.85 4.58 1.82
C VAL A 249 14.41 3.13 1.69
N ALA A 250 15.33 2.21 1.43
CA ALA A 250 15.03 0.78 1.42
C ALA A 250 14.62 0.28 2.83
N GLY A 251 15.27 0.77 3.87
CA GLY A 251 14.94 0.49 5.28
C GLY A 251 13.55 0.98 5.67
N ALA A 252 13.07 2.09 5.11
CA ALA A 252 11.70 2.57 5.35
C ALA A 252 10.62 1.54 4.96
N TYR A 253 10.91 0.69 3.96
CA TYR A 253 10.02 -0.40 3.52
C TYR A 253 10.16 -1.70 4.32
N GLN A 254 10.99 -1.76 5.38
CA GLN A 254 11.32 -3.03 6.06
C GLN A 254 10.11 -3.80 6.59
N ASN A 255 9.02 -3.11 6.93
CA ASN A 255 7.78 -3.72 7.43
C ASN A 255 6.80 -4.07 6.29
N LEU A 256 7.07 -3.63 5.06
CA LEU A 256 6.23 -3.84 3.89
C LEU A 256 6.83 -4.94 3.01
N ALA A 257 6.20 -6.11 3.03
CA ALA A 257 6.66 -7.27 2.30
C ALA A 257 6.40 -7.17 0.79
N THR A 258 6.84 -8.21 0.09
CA THR A 258 6.32 -8.55 -1.24
C THR A 258 4.94 -9.20 -1.08
N LEU A 259 4.11 -9.19 -2.13
CA LEU A 259 2.74 -9.73 -2.11
C LEU A 259 1.74 -8.96 -1.26
N ALA A 260 1.93 -7.65 -1.06
CA ALA A 260 0.92 -6.85 -0.36
C ALA A 260 0.69 -7.32 1.09
N THR A 261 1.73 -7.85 1.74
CA THR A 261 1.70 -8.32 3.14
C THR A 261 2.57 -7.46 4.06
N ILE A 262 2.31 -7.52 5.36
CA ILE A 262 3.13 -6.91 6.40
C ILE A 262 3.95 -8.02 7.08
N TRP A 263 5.26 -7.84 7.18
CA TRP A 263 6.10 -8.74 7.97
C TRP A 263 5.96 -8.42 9.45
N ILE A 264 5.39 -9.33 10.23
CA ILE A 264 5.34 -9.23 11.68
C ILE A 264 6.46 -10.09 12.24
N ASN A 265 7.63 -9.49 12.38
CA ASN A 265 8.61 -10.00 13.34
C ASN A 265 9.14 -8.92 14.28
N MET A 266 8.57 -7.69 14.28
CA MET A 266 8.94 -6.63 15.23
C MET A 266 7.81 -5.64 15.62
N ALA A 267 6.57 -5.81 15.15
CA ALA A 267 5.51 -4.81 15.38
C ALA A 267 4.72 -4.97 16.70
N ALA A 268 4.80 -6.13 17.36
CA ALA A 268 3.96 -6.45 18.52
C ALA A 268 4.31 -5.71 19.83
N THR A 269 5.26 -4.76 19.83
CA THR A 269 5.60 -4.00 21.05
C THR A 269 5.54 -2.49 20.92
N THR A 270 5.23 -1.90 19.76
CA THR A 270 5.06 -0.43 19.70
C THR A 270 4.21 0.04 18.51
N PRO A 271 2.93 0.40 18.74
CA PRO A 271 2.02 0.93 17.70
C PRO A 271 2.49 2.22 17.00
N CYS A 272 3.56 2.86 17.47
CA CYS A 272 4.08 4.13 16.97
C CYS A 272 5.31 4.02 16.03
N GLN A 273 5.96 2.86 15.92
CA GLN A 273 7.25 2.79 15.21
C GLN A 273 7.14 2.62 13.69
N SER A 274 6.03 2.09 13.15
CA SER A 274 5.85 1.93 11.70
C SER A 274 5.66 3.28 10.97
N ARG A 275 4.86 4.19 11.52
CA ARG A 275 4.67 5.57 11.00
C ARG A 275 5.98 6.37 11.00
N THR A 276 6.79 6.18 12.03
CA THR A 276 8.02 6.92 12.25
C THR A 276 9.10 6.57 11.21
N ASN A 277 9.14 5.36 10.67
CA ASN A 277 10.24 4.94 9.78
C ASN A 277 10.17 5.53 8.35
N VAL A 278 8.97 5.69 7.77
CA VAL A 278 8.82 6.29 6.43
C VAL A 278 8.93 7.81 6.50
N GLN A 279 8.32 8.43 7.51
CA GLN A 279 8.42 9.88 7.75
C GLN A 279 9.86 10.29 8.10
N ASN A 280 10.57 9.56 8.98
CA ASN A 280 11.95 9.88 9.32
C ASN A 280 12.92 9.65 8.14
N ALA A 281 12.64 8.71 7.24
CA ALA A 281 13.43 8.53 6.02
C ALA A 281 13.24 9.71 5.06
N LEU A 282 12.03 10.25 4.95
CA LEU A 282 11.74 11.49 4.21
C LEU A 282 12.38 12.72 4.88
N GLU A 283 12.42 12.78 6.21
CA GLU A 283 13.14 13.82 6.97
C GLU A 283 14.67 13.74 6.78
N ALA A 284 15.25 12.53 6.74
CA ALA A 284 16.68 12.31 6.49
C ALA A 284 17.10 12.68 5.06
N ILE A 285 16.19 12.57 4.08
CA ILE A 285 16.38 13.11 2.72
C ILE A 285 16.44 14.66 2.73
N GLY A 286 15.81 15.30 3.72
CA GLY A 286 15.66 16.75 3.86
C GLY A 286 16.91 17.55 4.26
N THR A 287 18.06 16.92 4.54
CA THR A 287 19.28 17.66 4.93
C THR A 287 20.05 18.29 3.77
N THR A 288 19.67 18.05 2.51
CA THR A 288 20.47 18.51 1.34
C THR A 288 19.76 19.38 0.31
N LEU A 289 18.50 19.77 0.45
CA LEU A 289 17.94 20.86 -0.35
C LEU A 289 16.70 21.49 0.33
N ASP A 290 16.59 22.80 0.19
CA ASP A 290 15.70 23.73 0.90
C ASP A 290 14.19 23.38 0.82
N ILE A 291 13.67 22.61 1.78
CA ILE A 291 12.23 22.35 2.00
C ILE A 291 11.87 22.64 3.46
N LYS A 292 12.26 23.81 3.97
CA LYS A 292 11.87 24.26 5.33
C LYS A 292 10.40 24.69 5.45
N ARG A 293 9.61 24.68 4.36
CA ARG A 293 8.20 25.10 4.37
C ARG A 293 7.17 23.97 4.45
N VAL A 294 7.58 22.70 4.34
CA VAL A 294 6.66 21.54 4.47
C VAL A 294 6.54 21.06 5.92
N ILE A 295 7.45 21.48 6.80
CA ILE A 295 7.61 20.96 8.18
C ILE A 295 6.57 21.51 9.17
N LEU A 296 5.78 22.55 8.83
CA LEU A 296 4.86 23.18 9.80
C LEU A 296 3.46 22.55 9.92
N GLY A 297 3.29 21.28 9.53
CA GLY A 297 2.03 20.53 9.66
C GLY A 297 2.02 19.43 10.74
N ILE A 298 3.14 19.19 11.43
CA ILE A 298 3.32 18.06 12.33
C ILE A 298 3.00 18.48 13.78
N GLU A 299 1.71 18.59 14.11
CA GLU A 299 1.24 18.58 15.50
C GLU A 299 -0.16 17.96 15.68
N ILE A 300 -0.56 17.02 14.81
CA ILE A 300 -1.85 16.31 14.92
C ILE A 300 -1.62 14.80 14.83
N CYS A 301 -1.00 14.22 15.86
CA CYS A 301 -1.16 12.79 16.20
C CYS A 301 -0.86 12.53 17.67
N ALA A 302 -1.57 13.26 18.55
CA ALA A 302 -1.64 12.94 19.98
C ALA A 302 -3.08 12.60 20.44
N ASN A 303 -4.06 12.48 19.52
CA ASN A 303 -5.48 12.52 19.91
C ASN A 303 -6.37 11.37 19.42
N ARG A 304 -5.86 10.13 19.31
CA ARG A 304 -6.73 8.95 19.10
C ARG A 304 -6.53 7.77 20.05
N ALA A 305 -5.51 7.80 20.91
CA ALA A 305 -5.35 6.83 22.01
C ALA A 305 -6.32 7.06 23.20
N SER A 306 -7.29 7.98 23.07
CA SER A 306 -8.13 8.44 24.18
C SER A 306 -9.48 7.75 24.31
N ARG A 307 -9.82 6.75 23.47
CA ARG A 307 -11.16 6.15 23.54
C ARG A 307 -11.30 4.86 24.37
N GLU A 308 -10.25 4.09 24.70
CA GLU A 308 -10.49 2.78 25.35
C GLU A 308 -9.52 2.25 26.43
N ARG A 309 -8.51 2.98 26.94
CA ARG A 309 -7.67 2.45 28.07
C ARG A 309 -7.31 3.47 29.16
N PRO A 310 -7.42 3.12 30.47
CA PRO A 310 -7.17 4.06 31.57
C PRO A 310 -5.68 4.41 31.73
N ARG A 311 -5.43 5.71 31.89
CA ARG A 311 -4.17 6.47 31.75
C ARG A 311 -3.00 6.14 32.70
N GLN A 312 -3.10 5.20 33.63
CA GLN A 312 -2.09 5.07 34.69
C GLN A 312 -0.91 4.14 34.37
N ALA A 313 -1.00 3.28 33.35
CA ALA A 313 0.07 2.32 33.07
C ALA A 313 1.15 2.81 32.09
N ILE A 314 0.88 3.84 31.28
CA ILE A 314 1.76 4.24 30.16
C ILE A 314 2.81 5.28 30.59
N GLN A 315 2.50 6.14 31.58
CA GLN A 315 3.43 7.22 31.99
C GLN A 315 4.71 6.69 32.66
N THR A 316 4.66 5.53 33.31
CA THR A 316 5.79 4.97 34.08
C THR A 316 6.85 4.33 33.18
N VAL A 317 6.47 3.87 31.98
CA VAL A 317 7.40 3.17 31.07
C VAL A 317 8.25 4.15 30.25
N CYS A 318 7.68 5.30 29.85
CA CYS A 318 8.42 6.29 29.06
C CYS A 318 9.46 7.09 29.86
N ASN A 319 9.25 7.30 31.17
CA ASN A 319 10.19 8.09 31.98
C ASN A 319 11.46 7.33 32.40
N GLY A 320 11.50 5.99 32.25
CA GLY A 320 12.66 5.18 32.66
C GLY A 320 13.83 5.13 31.66
N TRP A 321 13.61 5.57 30.41
CA TRP A 321 14.62 5.47 29.34
C TRP A 321 15.42 6.76 29.10
N ALA A 322 14.99 7.90 29.66
CA ALA A 322 15.67 9.20 29.48
C ALA A 322 16.86 9.44 30.44
N GLU A 323 17.11 8.55 31.41
CA GLU A 323 18.21 8.71 32.39
C GLU A 323 19.43 7.79 32.12
N LYS A 324 19.53 7.15 30.94
CA LYS A 324 20.65 6.26 30.60
C LYS A 324 21.31 6.48 29.23
N LEU A 325 21.19 7.68 28.66
CA LEU A 325 22.04 8.19 27.58
C LEU A 325 22.70 9.50 28.03
#